data_AF-A0A3R7DZ82-F1
#
_entry.id   AF-A0A3R7DZ82-F1
#
_cell.length_a   1.000
_cell.length_b   1.000
_cell.length_c   1.000
_cell.angle_alpha   90.00
_cell.angle_beta   90.00
_cell.angle_gamma   90.00
#
_symmetry.space_group_name_H-M   'P 1'
#
loop_
_entity.id
_entity.type
_entity.pdbx_description
1 polymer ?
#
loop_
_entity_poly.entity_id
_entity_poly.type
_entity_poly.pdbx_seq_one_letter_code
_entity_poly.pdbx_strand_id
1 'polypeptide(L)' 'MVKKEFTSFDVAAVVRELKNSILGSRVSKLYQLDSKTLLFKLRTRSGTVFRLIMEAGKRLHLTNYALEKPLTPPG' A
#
# COMPACT_ATOMS: atom_id res chain seq x y z
N MET A 1 2.29 21.78 5.24
CA MET A 1 2.91 20.76 6.13
C MET A 1 2.53 19.37 5.64
N VAL A 2 3.50 18.49 5.39
CA VAL A 2 3.21 17.09 5.08
C VAL A 2 2.88 16.38 6.38
N LYS A 3 1.77 15.63 6.39
CA LYS A 3 1.34 14.88 7.57
C LYS A 3 2.35 13.76 7.85
N LYS A 4 2.87 13.71 9.08
CA LYS A 4 3.94 12.77 9.46
C LYS A 4 3.41 11.40 9.87
N GLU A 5 2.22 11.38 10.49
CA GLU A 5 1.65 10.17 11.09
C GLU A 5 0.12 10.16 10.94
N PHE A 6 -0.44 8.96 10.81
CA PHE A 6 -1.88 8.75 10.75
C PHE A 6 -2.45 8.64 12.16
N THR A 7 -3.47 9.46 12.44
CA THR A 7 -4.35 9.29 13.60
C THR A 7 -5.41 8.24 13.31
N SER A 8 -6.18 7.83 14.32
CA SER A 8 -7.33 6.92 14.14
C SER A 8 -8.34 7.44 13.11
N PHE A 9 -8.57 8.75 13.07
CA PHE A 9 -9.44 9.39 12.09
C PHE A 9 -8.92 9.22 10.66
N ASP A 10 -7.61 9.39 10.45
CA ASP A 10 -6.99 9.20 9.13
C ASP A 10 -7.08 7.77 8.67
N VAL A 11 -6.82 6.82 9.57
CA VAL A 11 -6.96 5.39 9.29
C VAL A 11 -8.39 5.08 8.88
N ALA A 12 -9.39 5.58 9.61
CA ALA A 12 -10.80 5.36 9.27
C ALA A 12 -11.17 5.92 7.89
N ALA A 13 -10.72 7.14 7.56
CA ALA A 13 -10.95 7.76 6.26
C ALA A 13 -10.30 6.97 5.12
N VAL A 14 -9.02 6.61 5.27
CA VAL A 14 -8.25 5.87 4.26
C VAL A 14 -8.80 4.47 4.05
N VAL A 15 -9.20 3.77 5.12
CA VAL A 15 -9.81 2.43 5.00
C VAL A 15 -11.10 2.50 4.19
N ARG A 16 -11.92 3.54 4.40
CA ARG A 16 -13.14 3.75 3.61
C ARG A 16 -12.82 3.98 2.13
N GLU A 17 -11.81 4.78 1.81
CA GLU A 17 -11.36 5.03 0.43
C GLU A 17 -10.84 3.75 -0.23
N LEU A 18 -9.96 3.02 0.44
CA LEU A 18 -9.39 1.77 -0.05
C LEU A 18 -10.46 0.70 -0.29
N LYS A 19 -11.46 0.60 0.59
CA LYS A 19 -12.56 -0.35 0.41
C LYS A 19 -13.30 -0.12 -0.90
N ASN A 20 -13.45 1.12 -1.34
CA ASN A 20 -14.12 1.43 -2.61
C ASN A 20 -13.25 1.14 -3.84
N SER A 21 -11.93 1.20 -3.71
CA SER A 21 -11.01 1.05 -4.85
C SER A 21 -10.44 -0.36 -5.03
N ILE A 22 -10.11 -1.06 -3.94
CA ILE A 22 -9.28 -2.28 -4.00
C ILE A 22 -9.94 -3.52 -3.41
N LEU A 23 -11.15 -3.41 -2.84
CA LEU A 23 -11.87 -4.57 -2.32
C LEU A 23 -12.12 -5.61 -3.42
N GLY A 24 -11.89 -6.89 -3.11
CA GLY A 24 -11.98 -7.98 -4.07
C GLY A 24 -10.75 -8.13 -5.00
N SER A 25 -9.75 -7.27 -4.88
CA SER A 25 -8.47 -7.44 -5.58
C SER A 25 -7.66 -8.59 -4.98
N ARG A 26 -6.92 -9.32 -5.82
CA ARG A 26 -5.96 -10.34 -5.39
C ARG A 26 -4.58 -9.74 -5.19
N VAL A 27 -3.86 -10.19 -4.16
CA VAL A 27 -2.45 -9.86 -3.97
C VAL A 27 -1.64 -10.62 -5.02
N SER A 28 -0.99 -9.89 -5.92
CA SER A 28 -0.17 -10.48 -6.98
C SER A 28 1.30 -10.60 -6.58
N LYS A 29 1.83 -9.60 -5.87
CA LYS A 29 3.18 -9.58 -5.30
C LYS A 29 3.17 -8.78 -4.01
N LEU A 30 4.02 -9.18 -3.08
CA LEU A 30 4.32 -8.46 -1.85
C LEU A 30 5.82 -8.19 -1.85
N TYR A 31 6.19 -6.94 -1.60
CA TYR A 31 7.58 -6.53 -1.43
C TYR A 31 7.73 -5.89 -0.07
N GLN A 32 8.79 -6.25 0.64
CA GLN A 32 9.24 -5.53 1.82
C GLN A 32 10.38 -4.61 1.40
N LEU A 33 10.16 -3.29 1.47
CA LEU A 33 11.14 -2.30 1.03
C LEU A 33 12.17 -2.01 2.13
N ASP A 34 11.73 -2.07 3.39
CA ASP A 34 12.56 -1.95 4.58
C ASP A 34 11.86 -2.64 5.78
N SER A 35 12.36 -2.50 7.01
CA SER A 35 11.80 -3.13 8.21
C SER A 35 10.41 -2.65 8.61
N LYS A 36 9.92 -1.53 8.05
CA LYS A 36 8.65 -0.88 8.38
C LYS A 36 7.75 -0.65 7.17
N THR A 37 8.25 -0.82 5.95
CA THR A 37 7.55 -0.48 4.71
C THR A 37 7.27 -1.71 3.84
N LEU A 38 5.99 -1.93 3.54
CA LEU A 38 5.50 -2.96 2.63
C LEU A 38 4.85 -2.32 1.40
N LEU A 39 5.05 -2.95 0.25
CA LEU A 39 4.42 -2.62 -1.02
C LEU A 39 3.63 -3.83 -1.55
N PHE A 40 2.32 -3.70 -1.55
CA PHE A 40 1.41 -4.69 -2.11
C PHE A 40 1.08 -4.32 -3.55
N LYS A 41 1.33 -5.25 -4.48
CA LYS A 41 0.81 -5.16 -5.84
C LYS A 41 -0.50 -5.92 -5.92
N LEU A 42 -1.61 -5.20 -6.06
CA LEU A 42 -2.95 -5.77 -6.13
C LEU A 42 -3.43 -5.81 -7.59
N ARG A 43 -4.21 -6.82 -7.94
CA ARG A 43 -4.83 -6.95 -9.26
C ARG A 43 -6.31 -7.29 -9.13
N THR A 44 -7.17 -6.52 -9.79
CA THR A 44 -8.61 -6.77 -9.88
C THR A 44 -8.91 -7.86 -10.90
N ARG A 45 -10.16 -8.37 -10.89
CA ARG A 45 -10.65 -9.29 -11.91
C ARG A 45 -10.67 -8.66 -13.31
N SER A 46 -10.83 -7.33 -13.41
CA SER A 46 -10.77 -6.57 -14.67
C SER A 46 -9.35 -6.36 -15.20
N GLY A 47 -8.31 -6.78 -14.46
CA GLY A 47 -6.91 -6.63 -14.85
C GLY A 47 -6.24 -5.34 -14.37
N THR A 48 -6.99 -4.41 -13.79
CA THR A 48 -6.46 -3.18 -13.18
C THR A 48 -5.46 -3.53 -12.08
N VAL A 49 -4.32 -2.82 -12.06
CA VAL A 49 -3.24 -3.04 -11.10
C VAL A 49 -3.13 -1.84 -10.17
N PHE A 50 -3.23 -2.09 -8.87
CA PHE A 50 -2.99 -1.10 -7.83
C PHE A 50 -1.70 -1.40 -7.09
N ARG A 51 -1.03 -0.35 -6.61
CA ARG A 51 0.11 -0.46 -5.70
C ARG A 51 -0.25 0.20 -4.39
N LEU A 52 -0.35 -0.58 -3.33
CA LEU A 52 -0.66 -0.10 -1.99
C LEU A 52 0.64 -0.10 -1.18
N ILE A 53 1.04 1.08 -0.69
CA ILE A 53 2.17 1.19 0.23
C ILE A 53 1.66 1.34 1.65
N MET A 54 2.31 0.64 2.57
CA MET A 54 2.06 0.69 4.01
C MET A 54 3.38 0.90 4.71
N GLU A 55 3.49 1.96 5.51
CA GLU A 55 4.64 2.23 6.38
C GLU A 55 4.14 2.32 7.82
N ALA A 56 4.65 1.43 8.67
CA ALA A 56 4.20 1.28 10.05
C ALA A 56 4.27 2.60 10.83
N GLY A 57 3.15 2.97 11.46
CA GLY A 57 3.02 4.20 12.25
C GLY A 57 2.94 5.51 11.45
N LYS A 58 3.02 5.47 10.11
CA LYS A 58 3.13 6.69 9.30
C LYS A 58 2.05 6.86 8.24
N ARG A 59 1.89 5.89 7.33
CA ARG A 59 1.02 6.06 6.14
C ARG A 59 0.51 4.75 5.55
N LEU A 60 -0.64 4.85 4.92
CA LEU A 60 -1.27 3.79 4.12
C LEU A 60 -1.97 4.45 2.92
N HIS A 61 -1.56 4.18 1.69
CA HIS A 61 -2.17 4.80 0.50
C HIS A 61 -1.84 4.07 -0.81
N LEU A 62 -2.64 4.33 -1.85
CA LEU A 62 -2.33 3.90 -3.22
C LEU A 62 -1.30 4.83 -3.85
N THR A 63 -0.37 4.26 -4.61
CA THR A 63 0.72 5.03 -5.24
C THR A 63 0.90 4.66 -6.71
N ASN A 64 1.15 5.68 -7.53
CA ASN A 64 1.56 5.52 -8.92
C ASN A 64 3.09 5.52 -9.09
N TYR A 65 3.84 5.80 -8.01
CA TYR A 65 5.30 5.83 -8.07
C TYR A 65 5.87 4.43 -8.32
N ALA A 66 6.84 4.36 -9.23
CA ALA A 66 7.66 3.18 -9.45
C ALA A 66 8.75 3.14 -8.37
N LEU A 67 8.41 2.60 -7.19
CA LEU A 67 9.39 2.38 -6.13
C LEU A 67 10.43 1.36 -6.60
N GLU A 68 11.71 1.63 -6.32
CA GLU A 68 12.78 0.66 -6.53
C GLU A 68 12.48 -0.57 -5.68
N LYS A 69 12.47 -1.73 -6.35
CA LYS A 69 12.16 -3.00 -5.70
C LYS A 69 13.49 -3.63 -5.29
N PRO A 70 13.58 -4.21 -4.09
CA PRO A 70 14.77 -4.96 -3.72
C PRO A 70 14.93 -6.14 -4.70
N LEU A 71 16.19 -6.43 -5.04
CA LEU A 71 16.54 -7.54 -5.95
C LEU A 71 16.27 -8.90 -5.32
N THR A 72 16.37 -8.99 -3.99
CA THR A 72 16.13 -10.20 -3.20
C THR A 72 15.22 -9.88 -2.01
N PRO A 73 14.34 -10.79 -1.59
CA PRO A 73 13.54 -10.60 -0.38
C PRO A 73 14.46 -10.57 0.86
N PRO A 74 14.15 -9.72 1.88
CA PRO A 74 14.83 -9.81 3.16
C PRO A 74 14.52 -11.16 3.83
N GLY A 75 15.51 -11.69 4.55
CA GLY A 75 15.40 -12.95 5.30
C GLY A 75 14.61 -12.83 6.59
#